data_AF-A0A3D5BSZ8-F1
#
_entry.id   AF-A0A3D5BSZ8-F1
#
_cell.length_a   1.000
_cell.length_b   1.000
_cell.length_c   1.000
_cell.angle_alpha   90.00
_cell.angle_beta   90.00
_cell.angle_gamma   90.00
#
_symmetry.space_group_name_H-M   'P 1'
#
loop_
_entity.id
_entity.type
_entity.pdbx_description
1 polymer ?
#
loop_
_entity_poly.entity_id
_entity_poly.type
_entity_poly.pdbx_seq_one_letter_code
_entity_poly.pdbx_strand_id
1 'polypeptide(L)' 'MSEYRFFMLHKILVLSVNALVLAALSVAMYLASGNPEEFTLVFLQVFGSLLVPIFALGWAGKRWLRRSFVPCGDAA' A
#
# COMPACT_ATOMS: atom_id res chain seq x y z
N MET A 1 -9.79 6.23 -21.82
CA MET A 1 -8.82 7.04 -21.04
C MET A 1 -7.46 6.89 -21.69
N SER A 2 -6.71 7.98 -21.89
CA SER A 2 -5.34 7.94 -22.46
C SER A 2 -4.45 6.98 -21.64
N GLU A 3 -3.73 6.06 -22.31
CA GLU A 3 -2.83 5.07 -21.70
C GLU A 3 -1.86 5.69 -20.68
N TYR A 4 -1.45 6.95 -20.92
CA TYR A 4 -0.62 7.73 -20.01
C TYR A 4 -1.22 7.89 -18.60
N ARG A 5 -2.54 8.05 -18.49
CA ARG A 5 -3.21 8.20 -17.19
C ARG A 5 -3.18 6.91 -16.38
N PHE A 6 -3.38 5.76 -17.04
CA PHE A 6 -3.32 4.46 -16.37
C PHE A 6 -1.90 4.18 -15.87
N PHE A 7 -0.89 4.43 -16.72
CA PHE A 7 0.51 4.25 -16.35
C PHE A 7 0.92 5.17 -15.19
N MET A 8 0.51 6.44 -15.21
CA MET A 8 0.72 7.37 -14.09
C MET A 8 0.04 6.90 -12.81
N LEU A 9 -1.25 6.58 -12.85
CA LEU A 9 -2.00 6.15 -11.67
C LEU A 9 -1.44 4.84 -11.08
N HIS A 10 -0.99 3.91 -11.92
CA HIS A 10 -0.29 2.71 -11.48
C HIS A 10 1.02 3.04 -10.77
N LYS A 11 1.85 3.93 -11.34
CA LYS A 11 3.09 4.39 -10.71
C LYS A 11 2.85 5.09 -9.38
N ILE A 12 1.83 5.94 -9.30
CA ILE A 12 1.43 6.62 -8.06
C ILE A 12 0.96 5.60 -7.01
N LEU A 13 0.19 4.59 -7.40
CA LEU A 13 -0.21 3.51 -6.50
C LEU A 13 1.01 2.76 -5.95
N VAL A 14 1.95 2.39 -6.81
CA VAL A 14 3.19 1.70 -6.38
C VAL A 14 3.99 2.58 -5.44
N LEU A 15 4.18 3.86 -5.79
CA LEU A 15 4.94 4.81 -4.96
C LEU A 15 4.29 5.02 -3.59
N SER A 16 2.97 5.20 -3.55
CA SER A 16 2.22 5.40 -2.29
C SER A 16 2.27 4.16 -1.39
N VAL A 17 2.12 2.95 -1.93
CA VAL A 17 2.24 1.71 -1.15
C VAL A 17 3.65 1.57 -0.57
N ASN A 18 4.70 1.86 -1.35
CA ASN A 18 6.07 1.81 -0.84
C ASN A 18 6.30 2.86 0.27
N ALA A 19 5.81 4.09 0.10
CA ALA A 19 5.90 5.12 1.13
C ALA A 19 5.17 4.71 2.41
N LEU A 20 4.00 4.08 2.29
CA LEU A 20 3.25 3.53 3.42
C LEU A 20 4.02 2.42 4.16
N VAL A 21 4.68 1.51 3.43
CA VAL A 21 5.51 0.45 4.04
C VAL A 21 6.68 1.05 4.80
N LEU A 22 7.37 2.04 4.21
CA LEU A 22 8.47 2.75 4.89
C LEU A 22 7.97 3.47 6.15
N ALA A 23 6.83 4.16 6.07
CA ALA A 23 6.23 4.81 7.22
C ALA A 23 5.86 3.80 8.32
N ALA A 24 5.26 2.67 7.96
CA ALA A 24 4.93 1.60 8.90
C ALA A 24 6.19 1.02 9.57
N LEU A 25 7.26 0.83 8.81
CA LEU A 25 8.55 0.37 9.34
C LEU A 25 9.12 1.40 10.33
N SER A 26 9.12 2.69 9.98
CA SER A 26 9.61 3.76 10.85
C SER A 26 8.80 3.85 12.15
N VAL A 27 7.48 3.77 12.08
CA VAL A 27 6.59 3.79 13.26
C VAL A 27 6.82 2.55 14.14
N ALA A 28 6.93 1.37 13.54
CA ALA A 28 7.20 0.14 14.28
C ALA A 28 8.56 0.17 14.99
N MET A 29 9.61 0.64 14.31
CA MET A 29 10.93 0.83 14.93
C MET A 29 10.89 1.86 16.06
N TYR A 30 10.21 3.00 15.86
CA TYR A 30 10.08 4.03 16.89
C TYR A 30 9.42 3.48 18.15
N LEU A 31 8.29 2.79 18.02
CA LEU A 31 7.57 2.21 19.15
C LEU A 31 8.33 1.07 19.82
N ALA A 32 8.97 0.20 19.04
CA ALA A 32 9.79 -0.89 19.56
C ALA A 32 11.03 -0.39 20.29
N SER A 33 11.63 0.72 19.84
CA SER A 33 12.79 1.34 20.50
C SER A 33 12.49 1.83 21.93
N GLY A 34 11.22 2.13 22.23
CA GLY A 34 10.77 2.51 23.57
C GLY A 34 10.65 1.33 24.54
N ASN A 35 10.61 0.09 24.04
CA ASN A 35 10.49 -1.13 24.83
C ASN A 35 11.55 -2.16 24.41
N PRO A 36 12.84 -1.93 24.74
CA PRO A 36 13.94 -2.74 24.21
C PRO A 36 13.87 -4.21 24.61
N GLU A 37 13.29 -4.54 25.76
CA GLU A 37 13.18 -5.93 26.27
C GLU A 37 12.20 -6.78 25.45
N GLU A 38 11.17 -6.14 24.88
CA GLU A 38 10.16 -6.79 24.04
C GLU A 38 10.23 -6.31 22.58
N PHE A 39 11.38 -5.77 22.16
CA PHE A 39 11.56 -5.08 20.88
C PHE A 39 10.96 -5.88 19.72
N THR A 40 11.35 -7.15 19.58
CA THR A 40 10.93 -8.01 18.48
C THR A 40 9.41 -8.20 18.48
N LEU A 41 8.80 -8.38 19.66
CA LEU A 41 7.38 -8.66 19.79
C LEU A 41 6.55 -7.43 19.46
N VAL A 42 6.92 -6.27 20.00
CA VAL A 42 6.30 -4.97 19.71
C VAL A 42 6.47 -4.59 18.23
N PHE A 43 7.68 -4.76 17.69
CA PHE A 43 7.95 -4.50 16.28
C PHE A 43 7.05 -5.34 15.38
N LEU A 44 6.99 -6.66 15.60
CA LEU A 44 6.23 -7.57 14.75
C LEU A 44 4.73 -7.31 14.84
N GLN A 45 4.23 -7.01 16.04
CA GLN A 45 2.83 -6.67 16.28
C GLN A 45 2.45 -5.38 15.55
N VAL A 46 3.22 -4.31 15.72
CA VAL A 46 2.94 -3.01 15.09
C VAL A 46 3.13 -3.09 13.57
N PHE A 47 4.29 -3.55 13.10
CA PHE A 47 4.58 -3.64 11.67
C PHE A 47 3.63 -4.60 10.97
N GLY A 48 3.40 -5.79 11.54
CA GLY A 48 2.49 -6.79 11.00
C GLY A 48 1.05 -6.28 10.92
N SER A 49 0.56 -5.61 11.97
CA SER A 49 -0.80 -5.03 11.97
C SER A 49 -0.96 -3.91 10.94
N LEU A 50 0.08 -3.14 10.65
CA LEU A 50 0.08 -2.09 9.62
C LEU A 50 0.25 -2.62 8.20
N LEU A 51 0.97 -3.74 8.02
CA LEU A 51 1.14 -4.36 6.70
C LEU A 51 -0.19 -4.87 6.12
N VAL A 52 -1.06 -5.44 6.94
CA VAL A 52 -2.36 -5.97 6.50
C VAL A 52 -3.21 -4.90 5.78
N PRO A 53 -3.50 -3.73 6.37
CA PRO A 53 -4.27 -2.68 5.70
C PRO A 53 -3.52 -2.08 4.50
N ILE A 54 -2.18 -1.98 4.54
CA ILE A 54 -1.39 -1.49 3.39
C ILE A 54 -1.53 -2.43 2.20
N PHE A 55 -1.44 -3.75 2.41
CA PHE A 55 -1.64 -4.73 1.34
C PHE A 55 -3.09 -4.75 0.85
N ALA A 56 -4.07 -4.64 1.75
CA ALA A 56 -5.47 -4.53 1.38
C ALA A 56 -5.73 -3.29 0.51
N LEU A 57 -5.17 -2.13 0.86
CA LEU A 57 -5.23 -0.91 0.07
C LEU A 57 -4.54 -1.05 -1.29
N GLY A 58 -3.35 -1.63 -1.34
CA GLY A 58 -2.63 -1.88 -2.60
C GLY A 58 -3.41 -2.82 -3.52
N TRP A 59 -4.00 -3.88 -2.97
CA TRP A 59 -4.84 -4.82 -3.72
C TRP A 59 -6.13 -4.17 -4.22
N ALA A 60 -6.84 -3.44 -3.35
CA ALA A 60 -8.05 -2.72 -3.71
C ALA A 60 -7.79 -1.65 -4.78
N GLY A 61 -6.72 -0.86 -4.62
CA GLY A 61 -6.27 0.13 -5.58
C GLY A 61 -5.95 -0.49 -6.94
N LYS A 62 -5.22 -1.61 -6.96
CA LYS A 62 -4.94 -2.36 -8.20
C LYS A 62 -6.21 -2.90 -8.85
N ARG A 63 -7.15 -3.44 -8.04
CA ARG A 63 -8.42 -3.98 -8.54
C ARG A 63 -9.31 -2.89 -9.13
N TRP A 64 -9.35 -1.72 -8.51
CA TRP A 64 -10.08 -0.55 -8.98
C TRP A 64 -9.47 0.00 -10.27
N LEU A 65 -8.14 0.17 -10.33
CA LEU A 65 -7.41 0.55 -11.55
C LEU A 65 -7.72 -0.37 -12.74
N ARG A 66 -7.81 -1.69 -12.51
CA ARG A 66 -8.21 -2.65 -13.55
C ARG A 66 -9.66 -2.51 -13.99
N ARG A 67 -10.59 -2.18 -13.10
CA ARG A 67 -12.01 -1.96 -13.45
C ARG A 67 -12.21 -0.66 -14.23
N SER A 68 -11.48 0.39 -13.87
CA SER A 68 -11.49 1.67 -14.60
C SER A 68 -10.88 1.58 -16.01
N PHE A 69 -10.20 0.47 -16.32
CA PHE A 69 -9.67 0.15 -17.66
C PHE A 69 -10.59 -0.77 -18.47
N VAL A 70 -11.81 -1.11 -18.00
CA VAL A 70 -12.80 -1.74 -18.89
C VAL A 70 -13.07 -0.74 -20.03
N PRO A 71 -12.76 -1.09 -21.30
CA PRO A 71 -13.09 -0.22 -22.41
C PRO A 71 -14.61 -0.13 -22.45
N CYS A 72 -15.15 1.04 -22.14
CA CYS A 72 -16.48 1.39 -22.60
C CYS A 72 -16.35 1.56 -24.12
N GLY A 73 -16.59 0.48 -24.85
CA GLY A 73 -16.35 0.38 -26.28
C GLY A 73 -16.98 -0.87 -26.88
N ASP A 74 -18.13 -1.28 -26.35
CA ASP A 74 -19.10 -2.17 -27.02
C ASP A 74 -20.48 -1.49 -26.87
N ALA A 75 -20.67 -0.39 -27.58
CA ALA A 75 -21.98 0.20 -27.80
C ALA A 75 -21.98 0.88 -29.18
N ALA A 76 -22.81 0.31 -30.06
CA ALA A 76 -23.08 0.64 -31.47
C ALA A 76 -22.18 -0.06 -32.49
#